data_AF-A0A8B3N911-F1
#
_entry.id   AF-A0A8B3N911-F1
#
_cell.length_a   1.000
_cell.length_b   1.000
_cell.length_c   1.000
_cell.angle_alpha   90.00
_cell.angle_beta   90.00
_cell.angle_gamma   90.00
#
_symmetry.space_group_name_H-M   'P 1'
#
loop_
_entity.id
_entity.type
_entity.pdbx_description
1 polymer ?
#
loop_
_entity_poly.entity_id
_entity_poly.type
_entity_poly.pdbx_seq_one_letter_code
_entity_poly.pdbx_strand_id
1 'polypeptide(L)'
;PGARDVVELGDVVRVSREPASYPIFRHNGRPAEMVMGELAGAFEAPVYGMLAVDDAIAKADWGNVPKPAILLHGQPDDESRPTLLWDGEWEVTWVTFRDMGAAFMVAILGIYILVVAQFGSFKLPLVILTPIPLTLIGIMLGHWAFAAPFTA
;
A
#
# COMPACT_ATOMS: atom_id res chain seq x y z
N PRO A 1 -13.85 65.15 6.86
CA PRO A 1 -13.13 65.26 8.13
C PRO A 1 -12.85 63.85 8.70
N GLY A 2 -11.72 63.28 8.28
CA GLY A 2 -11.15 62.12 8.95
C GLY A 2 -10.45 62.58 10.22
N ALA A 3 -11.01 62.24 11.37
CA ALA A 3 -10.24 62.24 12.60
C ALA A 3 -9.32 61.01 12.53
N ARG A 4 -8.01 61.25 12.45
CA ARG A 4 -6.98 60.23 12.64
C ARG A 4 -6.82 59.91 14.13
N ASP A 5 -7.94 59.71 14.82
CA ASP A 5 -7.90 59.35 16.24
C ASP A 5 -7.65 57.86 16.37
N VAL A 6 -6.71 57.53 17.23
CA VAL A 6 -6.37 56.16 17.59
C VAL A 6 -7.53 55.61 18.41
N VAL A 7 -8.20 54.58 17.88
CA VAL A 7 -9.28 53.87 18.59
C VAL A 7 -8.68 52.66 19.30
N GLU A 8 -9.07 52.45 20.55
CA GLU A 8 -8.68 51.28 21.33
C GLU A 8 -9.17 49.99 20.65
N LEU A 9 -8.30 48.98 20.55
CA LEU A 9 -8.64 47.74 19.85
C LEU A 9 -9.87 47.04 20.47
N GLY A 10 -10.07 47.20 21.79
CA GLY A 10 -11.21 46.67 22.53
C GLY A 10 -12.57 47.24 22.13
N ASP A 11 -12.62 48.40 21.49
CA ASP A 11 -13.88 49.02 21.04
C ASP A 11 -14.37 48.46 19.70
N VAL A 12 -13.51 47.73 18.97
CA VAL A 12 -13.78 47.22 17.62
C VAL A 12 -13.70 45.70 17.49
N VAL A 13 -13.13 45.00 18.47
CA VAL A 13 -13.06 43.53 18.47
C VAL A 13 -13.71 42.91 19.69
N ARG A 14 -14.26 41.70 19.51
CA ARG A 14 -14.64 40.82 20.60
C ARG A 14 -13.61 39.69 20.70
N VAL A 15 -12.95 39.57 21.85
CA VAL A 15 -11.95 38.52 22.10
C VAL A 15 -12.59 37.38 22.87
N SER A 16 -12.65 36.18 22.27
CA SER A 16 -12.98 34.92 22.95
C SER A 16 -11.76 34.01 22.99
N ARG A 17 -11.69 33.14 24.00
CA ARG A 17 -10.75 32.01 24.02
C ARG A 17 -11.53 30.76 23.65
N GLU A 18 -11.10 30.10 22.59
CA GLU A 18 -11.69 28.86 22.10
C GLU A 18 -10.58 27.82 21.91
N PRO A 19 -10.88 26.52 22.09
CA PRO A 19 -9.95 25.47 21.71
C PRO A 19 -9.58 25.59 20.23
N ALA A 20 -8.30 25.42 19.91
CA ALA A 20 -7.86 25.39 18.52
C ALA A 20 -8.45 24.18 17.79
N SER A 21 -8.71 24.32 16.50
CA SER A 21 -9.13 23.21 15.65
C SER A 21 -8.07 22.11 15.60
N TYR A 22 -8.51 20.86 15.48
CA TYR A 22 -7.61 19.75 15.21
C TYR A 22 -6.93 19.91 13.84
N PRO A 23 -5.71 19.37 13.68
CA PRO A 23 -5.08 19.29 12.37
C PRO A 23 -6.00 18.59 11.36
N ILE A 24 -6.10 19.16 10.16
CA ILE A 24 -6.83 18.55 9.05
C ILE A 24 -5.81 17.90 8.13
N PHE A 25 -5.84 16.57 8.06
CA PHE A 25 -4.97 15.82 7.16
C PHE A 25 -5.64 15.61 5.80
N ARG A 26 -4.82 15.67 4.75
CA ARG A 26 -5.25 15.40 3.38
C ARG A 26 -4.20 14.58 2.67
N HIS A 27 -4.65 13.57 1.93
CA HIS A 27 -3.80 12.80 1.02
C HIS A 27 -4.25 13.09 -0.41
N ASN A 28 -3.35 13.64 -1.24
CA ASN A 28 -3.66 14.07 -2.62
C ASN A 28 -4.90 14.96 -2.75
N GLY A 29 -5.11 15.86 -1.78
CA GLY A 29 -6.24 16.80 -1.74
C GLY A 29 -7.55 16.22 -1.19
N ARG A 30 -7.63 14.92 -0.92
CA ARG A 30 -8.78 14.26 -0.31
C ARG A 30 -8.65 14.23 1.22
N PRO A 31 -9.73 14.41 2.00
CA PRO A 31 -9.70 14.23 3.45
C PRO A 31 -9.17 12.84 3.81
N ALA A 32 -8.25 12.80 4.78
CA ALA A 32 -7.67 11.54 5.24
C ALA A 32 -7.47 11.58 6.75
N GLU A 33 -7.59 10.43 7.39
CA GLU A 33 -7.11 10.21 8.75
C GLU A 33 -5.99 9.18 8.70
N MET A 34 -4.83 9.54 9.24
CA MET A 34 -3.64 8.68 9.19
C MET A 34 -3.54 7.83 10.45
N VAL A 35 -3.57 6.52 10.27
CA VAL A 35 -3.25 5.55 11.32
C VAL A 35 -1.88 4.97 11.01
N MET A 36 -0.93 5.22 11.91
CA MET A 36 0.45 4.78 11.76
C MET A 36 0.75 3.64 12.75
N GLY A 37 1.60 2.70 12.34
CA GLY A 37 2.08 1.62 13.18
C GLY A 37 3.39 1.07 12.63
N GLU A 38 4.24 0.58 13.52
CA GLU A 38 5.48 -0.09 13.14
C GLU A 38 5.30 -1.60 13.20
N LEU A 39 5.90 -2.28 12.23
CA LEU A 39 5.97 -3.73 12.20
C LEU A 39 7.25 -4.15 12.89
N ALA A 40 7.12 -4.91 13.98
CA ALA A 40 8.27 -5.42 14.74
C ALA A 40 8.05 -6.87 15.15
N GLY A 41 9.14 -7.64 15.23
CA GLY A 41 9.10 -9.04 15.69
C GLY A 41 8.46 -9.98 14.67
N ALA A 42 7.32 -10.59 15.00
CA ALA A 42 6.71 -11.65 14.17
C ALA A 42 6.11 -11.18 12.82
N PHE A 43 6.11 -9.88 12.55
CA PHE A 43 5.46 -9.27 11.39
C PHE A 43 6.46 -8.52 10.47
N GLU A 44 7.70 -9.01 10.31
CA GLU A 44 8.73 -8.27 9.54
C GLU A 44 8.36 -8.04 8.07
N ALA A 45 7.58 -8.94 7.45
CA ALA A 45 7.03 -8.68 6.13
C ALA A 45 5.68 -7.93 6.25
N PRO A 46 5.50 -6.79 5.54
CA PRO A 46 4.29 -5.97 5.62
C PRO A 46 2.97 -6.74 5.46
N VAL A 47 2.97 -7.73 4.58
CA VAL A 47 1.81 -8.56 4.28
C VAL A 47 1.21 -9.22 5.52
N TYR A 48 2.03 -9.62 6.51
CA TYR A 48 1.52 -10.29 7.71
C TYR A 48 0.72 -9.33 8.59
N GLY A 49 1.21 -8.10 8.77
CA GLY A 49 0.49 -7.07 9.52
C GLY A 49 -0.79 -6.65 8.82
N MET A 50 -0.73 -6.52 7.49
CA MET A 50 -1.89 -6.20 6.67
C MET A 50 -3.00 -7.26 6.77
N LEU A 51 -2.63 -8.55 6.72
CA LEU A 51 -3.57 -9.65 6.90
C LEU A 51 -4.18 -9.66 8.31
N ALA A 52 -3.39 -9.38 9.35
CA ALA A 52 -3.91 -9.29 10.71
C ALA A 52 -4.91 -8.13 10.88
N VAL A 53 -4.65 -6.99 10.24
CA VAL A 53 -5.55 -5.83 10.24
C VAL A 53 -6.81 -6.11 9.41
N ASP A 54 -6.70 -6.78 8.26
CA ASP A 54 -7.86 -7.24 7.48
C ASP A 54 -8.76 -8.17 8.31
N ASP A 55 -8.16 -9.14 9.00
CA ASP A 55 -8.85 -10.04 9.93
C ASP A 55 -9.55 -9.29 11.07
N ALA A 56 -8.89 -8.27 11.64
CA ALA A 56 -9.47 -7.44 12.68
C ALA A 56 -10.64 -6.60 12.17
N ILE A 57 -10.52 -6.00 10.98
CA ILE A 57 -11.58 -5.24 10.30
C ILE A 57 -12.77 -6.13 9.96
N ALA A 58 -12.51 -7.39 9.57
CA ALA A 58 -13.56 -8.36 9.29
C ALA A 58 -14.34 -8.79 10.54
N LYS A 59 -13.67 -8.88 11.70
CA LYS A 59 -14.26 -9.30 12.97
C LYS A 59 -14.84 -8.16 13.80
N ALA A 60 -14.47 -6.90 13.51
CA ALA A 60 -14.93 -5.74 14.24
C ALA A 60 -16.44 -5.52 14.10
N ASP A 61 -17.07 -5.08 15.20
CA ASP A 61 -18.44 -4.58 15.18
C ASP A 61 -18.44 -3.10 14.78
N TRP A 62 -18.93 -2.82 13.58
CA TRP A 62 -19.00 -1.48 13.02
C TRP A 62 -20.25 -0.71 13.46
N GLY A 63 -21.18 -1.34 14.20
CA GLY A 63 -22.40 -0.70 14.68
C GLY A 63 -23.19 -0.03 13.55
N ASN A 64 -23.29 1.31 13.60
CA ASN A 64 -24.04 2.11 12.62
C ASN A 64 -23.16 2.69 11.50
N VAL A 65 -21.85 2.46 11.52
CA VAL A 65 -20.97 2.94 10.44
C VAL A 65 -20.72 1.82 9.43
N PRO A 66 -20.58 2.16 8.13
CA PRO A 66 -20.25 1.17 7.12
C PRO A 66 -18.84 0.62 7.32
N LYS A 67 -18.69 -0.70 7.13
CA LYS A 67 -17.38 -1.35 7.07
C LYS A 67 -16.53 -0.73 5.94
N PRO A 68 -15.27 -0.35 6.19
CA PRO A 68 -14.44 0.26 5.17
C PRO A 68 -14.07 -0.74 4.07
N ALA A 69 -13.96 -0.24 2.84
CA ALA A 69 -13.31 -0.97 1.76
C ALA A 69 -11.78 -0.90 1.95
N ILE A 70 -11.07 -2.00 1.72
CA ILE A 70 -9.60 -2.02 1.80
C ILE A 70 -9.05 -1.86 0.38
N LEU A 71 -8.22 -0.84 0.19
CA LEU A 71 -7.44 -0.63 -1.02
C LEU A 71 -5.96 -0.83 -0.70
N LEU A 72 -5.30 -1.61 -1.57
CA LEU A 72 -3.88 -1.91 -1.47
C LEU A 72 -3.01 -0.93 -2.27
N HIS A 73 -3.60 -0.08 -3.08
CA HIS A 73 -2.89 0.90 -3.90
C HIS A 73 -3.88 1.92 -4.45
N GLY A 74 -3.36 3.09 -4.79
CA GLY A 74 -4.13 4.13 -5.49
C GLY A 74 -5.22 4.80 -4.66
N GLN A 75 -5.61 6.00 -5.07
CA GLN A 75 -6.67 6.76 -4.41
C GLN A 75 -8.05 6.16 -4.75
N PRO A 76 -9.00 6.14 -3.79
CA PRO A 76 -10.37 5.75 -4.10
C PRO A 76 -11.02 6.75 -5.07
N ASP A 77 -11.75 6.22 -6.05
CA ASP A 77 -12.54 7.03 -6.99
C ASP A 77 -13.83 7.57 -6.35
N ASP A 78 -14.29 6.93 -5.27
CA ASP A 78 -15.55 7.18 -4.57
C ASP A 78 -15.30 7.34 -3.06
N GLU A 79 -15.62 8.53 -2.52
CA GLU A 79 -15.49 8.87 -1.09
C GLU A 79 -16.83 8.79 -0.34
N SER A 80 -17.90 8.26 -0.95
CA SER A 80 -19.21 8.09 -0.29
C SER A 80 -19.19 7.07 0.84
N ARG A 81 -18.17 6.21 0.89
CA ARG A 81 -17.94 5.21 1.93
C ARG A 81 -16.50 5.30 2.44
N PRO A 82 -16.26 4.98 3.73
CA PRO A 82 -14.91 4.95 4.27
C PRO A 82 -14.07 3.91 3.52
N THR A 83 -12.82 4.29 3.26
CA THR A 83 -11.82 3.44 2.62
C THR A 83 -10.58 3.43 3.48
N LEU A 84 -10.08 2.23 3.78
CA LEU A 84 -8.74 2.06 4.32
C LEU A 84 -7.80 1.90 3.13
N LEU A 85 -6.92 2.88 2.94
CA LEU A 85 -5.85 2.83 1.96
C LEU A 85 -4.55 2.43 2.65
N TRP A 86 -3.96 1.31 2.22
CA TRP A 86 -2.60 0.95 2.62
C TRP A 86 -1.58 1.80 1.87
N ASP A 87 -0.73 2.47 2.61
CA ASP A 87 0.27 3.43 2.13
C ASP A 87 1.64 3.16 2.78
N GLY A 88 2.66 3.93 2.44
CA GLY A 88 4.01 3.81 2.97
C GLY A 88 4.88 2.82 2.18
N GLU A 89 5.62 1.96 2.89
CA GLU A 89 6.54 1.01 2.25
C GLU A 89 5.83 0.03 1.30
N TRP A 90 4.59 -0.34 1.64
CA TRP A 90 3.79 -1.24 0.82
C TRP A 90 3.56 -0.72 -0.60
N GLU A 91 3.30 0.58 -0.80
CA GLU A 91 3.10 1.17 -2.14
C GLU A 91 4.38 1.01 -2.99
N VAL A 92 5.55 1.24 -2.38
CA VAL A 92 6.84 1.06 -3.05
C VAL A 92 7.07 -0.40 -3.41
N THR A 93 6.83 -1.32 -2.47
CA THR A 93 6.94 -2.76 -2.72
C THR A 93 6.00 -3.18 -3.85
N TRP A 94 4.74 -2.75 -3.82
CA TRP A 94 3.74 -3.09 -4.83
C TRP A 94 4.16 -2.67 -6.24
N VAL A 95 4.54 -1.39 -6.42
CA VAL A 95 4.97 -0.86 -7.72
C VAL A 95 6.21 -1.59 -8.22
N THR A 96 7.22 -1.76 -7.35
CA THR A 96 8.50 -2.40 -7.73
C THR A 96 8.32 -3.85 -8.13
N PHE A 97 7.56 -4.62 -7.34
CA PHE A 97 7.29 -6.04 -7.62
C PHE A 97 6.45 -6.23 -8.89
N ARG A 98 5.43 -5.39 -9.08
CA ARG A 98 4.59 -5.43 -10.29
C ARG A 98 5.45 -5.20 -11.54
N ASP A 99 6.28 -4.16 -11.51
CA ASP A 99 7.07 -3.77 -12.67
C ASP A 99 8.17 -4.80 -12.99
N MET A 100 8.87 -5.30 -11.97
CA MET A 100 9.84 -6.38 -12.13
C MET A 100 9.16 -7.68 -12.62
N GLY A 101 7.99 -8.02 -12.08
CA GLY A 101 7.23 -9.19 -12.50
C GLY A 101 6.77 -9.12 -13.96
N ALA A 102 6.29 -7.94 -14.39
CA ALA A 102 5.94 -7.70 -15.79
C ALA A 102 7.16 -7.83 -16.71
N ALA A 103 8.28 -7.20 -16.35
CA ALA A 103 9.53 -7.30 -17.10
C ALA A 103 10.03 -8.75 -17.19
N PHE A 104 9.92 -9.51 -16.10
CA PHE A 104 10.29 -10.93 -16.04
C PHE A 104 9.45 -11.79 -17.00
N MET A 105 8.13 -11.54 -17.08
CA MET A 105 7.26 -12.24 -18.04
C MET A 105 7.63 -11.94 -19.49
N VAL A 106 7.96 -10.68 -19.80
CA VAL A 106 8.46 -10.30 -21.12
C VAL A 106 9.79 -10.99 -21.43
N ALA A 107 10.69 -11.08 -20.46
CA ALA A 107 11.97 -11.77 -20.61
C ALA A 107 11.80 -13.27 -20.85
N ILE A 108 10.92 -13.95 -20.10
CA ILE A 108 10.59 -15.37 -20.32
C ILE A 108 10.07 -15.59 -21.75
N LEU A 109 9.18 -14.73 -22.23
CA LEU A 109 8.66 -14.80 -23.59
C LEU A 109 9.76 -14.58 -24.64
N GLY A 110 10.65 -13.61 -24.41
CA GLY A 110 11.81 -13.37 -25.27
C GLY A 110 12.73 -14.59 -25.36
N ILE A 111 13.08 -15.17 -24.20
CA ILE A 111 13.89 -16.39 -24.13
C ILE A 111 13.18 -17.55 -24.85
N TYR A 112 11.88 -17.72 -24.64
CA TYR A 112 11.09 -18.73 -25.33
C TYR A 112 11.24 -18.60 -26.85
N ILE A 113 11.04 -17.40 -27.41
CA ILE A 113 11.16 -17.16 -28.86
C ILE A 113 12.58 -17.46 -29.36
N LEU A 114 13.61 -17.01 -28.64
CA LEU A 114 15.01 -17.26 -29.01
C LEU A 114 15.33 -18.76 -29.04
N VAL A 115 14.87 -19.51 -28.04
CA VAL A 115 15.08 -20.96 -27.97
C VAL A 115 14.28 -21.68 -29.06
N VAL A 116 13.03 -21.26 -29.35
CA VAL A 116 12.26 -21.80 -30.48
C VAL A 116 13.01 -21.58 -31.79
N ALA A 117 13.52 -20.38 -32.03
CA ALA A 117 14.25 -20.03 -33.25
C ALA A 117 15.55 -20.85 -33.39
N GLN A 118 16.26 -21.07 -32.28
CA GLN A 118 17.51 -21.82 -32.26
C GLN A 118 17.30 -23.32 -32.53
N PHE A 119 16.26 -23.94 -31.97
CA PHE A 119 16.07 -25.39 -31.99
C PHE A 119 14.95 -25.86 -32.93
N GLY A 120 14.16 -24.96 -33.51
CA GLY A 120 13.02 -25.28 -34.37
C GLY A 120 11.90 -26.07 -33.66
N SER A 121 11.87 -26.06 -32.33
CA SER A 121 10.94 -26.85 -31.51
C SER A 121 10.18 -25.95 -30.55
N PHE A 122 8.86 -26.09 -30.52
CA PHE A 122 7.99 -25.39 -29.56
C PHE A 122 7.92 -26.08 -28.19
N LYS A 123 8.29 -27.36 -28.09
CA LYS A 123 8.22 -28.13 -26.84
C LYS A 123 9.49 -28.01 -26.01
N LEU A 124 10.66 -28.03 -26.66
CA LEU A 124 11.96 -28.00 -25.97
C LEU A 124 12.14 -26.75 -25.08
N PRO A 125 11.79 -25.52 -25.52
CA PRO A 125 11.86 -24.34 -24.67
C PRO A 125 11.04 -24.45 -23.38
N LEU A 126 9.84 -25.05 -23.44
CA LEU A 126 9.00 -25.20 -22.24
C LEU A 126 9.68 -26.06 -21.18
N VAL A 127 10.34 -27.14 -21.61
CA VAL A 127 11.12 -28.01 -20.71
C VAL A 127 12.29 -27.24 -20.10
N ILE A 128 13.01 -26.44 -20.89
CA ILE A 128 14.15 -25.63 -20.42
C ILE A 128 13.72 -24.53 -19.44
N LEU A 129 12.53 -23.96 -19.63
CA LEU A 129 11.99 -22.90 -18.77
C LEU A 129 11.31 -23.45 -17.50
N THR A 130 10.96 -24.74 -17.47
CA THR A 130 10.28 -25.39 -16.32
C THR A 130 10.99 -25.23 -14.98
N PRO A 131 12.33 -25.26 -14.88
CA PRO A 131 13.03 -25.04 -13.61
C PRO A 131 12.78 -23.66 -13.00
N ILE A 132 12.48 -22.62 -13.79
CA ILE A 132 12.28 -21.25 -13.31
C ILE A 132 11.18 -21.18 -12.25
N PRO A 133 9.92 -21.56 -12.52
CA PRO A 133 8.87 -21.61 -11.49
C PRO A 133 9.15 -22.66 -10.42
N LEU A 134 9.87 -23.75 -10.76
CA LEU A 134 10.20 -24.79 -9.78
C LEU A 134 11.16 -24.29 -8.69
N THR A 135 12.02 -23.30 -9.00
CA THR A 135 12.90 -22.69 -7.99
C THR A 135 12.12 -22.04 -6.85
N LEU A 136 10.91 -21.54 -7.10
CA LEU A 136 10.05 -20.95 -6.07
C LEU A 136 9.72 -21.94 -4.95
N ILE A 137 9.52 -23.23 -5.29
CA ILE A 137 9.27 -24.27 -4.29
C ILE A 137 10.47 -24.42 -3.35
N GLY A 138 11.68 -24.43 -3.91
CA GLY A 138 12.91 -24.50 -3.12
C GLY A 138 13.09 -23.28 -2.21
N ILE A 139 12.79 -22.08 -2.71
CA ILE A 139 12.84 -20.84 -1.93
C ILE A 139 11.85 -20.91 -0.75
N MET A 140 10.60 -21.30 -1.00
CA MET A 140 9.58 -21.43 0.04
C MET A 140 9.98 -22.44 1.12
N LEU A 141 10.44 -23.61 0.71
CA LEU A 141 10.91 -24.65 1.63
C LEU A 141 12.11 -24.18 2.46
N GLY A 142 13.04 -23.43 1.85
CA GLY A 142 14.18 -22.84 2.55
C GLY A 142 13.72 -21.88 3.65
N HIS A 143 12.87 -20.91 3.33
CA HIS A 143 12.35 -19.95 4.32
C HIS A 143 11.62 -20.66 5.47
N TRP A 144 10.81 -21.67 5.15
CA TRP A 144 10.12 -22.47 6.16
C TRP A 144 11.09 -23.24 7.05
N ALA A 145 12.10 -23.89 6.48
CA ALA A 145 13.08 -24.68 7.24
C ALA A 145 13.93 -23.83 8.20
N PHE A 146 14.23 -22.58 7.83
CA PHE A 146 15.02 -21.66 8.65
C PHE A 146 14.17 -20.69 9.48
N ALA A 147 12.84 -20.81 9.43
CA ALA A 147 11.90 -19.84 10.00
C ALA A 147 12.26 -18.38 9.63
N ALA A 148 12.77 -18.19 8.41
CA ALA A 148 13.23 -16.91 7.93
C ALA A 148 12.05 -16.11 7.34
N PRO A 149 11.96 -14.80 7.64
CA PRO A 149 10.94 -13.94 7.06
C PRO A 149 11.14 -13.82 5.54
N PHE A 150 10.06 -13.75 4.79
CA PHE A 150 10.12 -13.50 3.35
C PHE A 150 10.32 -12.00 3.12
N THR A 151 11.57 -11.59 3.01
CA THR A 151 11.98 -10.20 2.73
C THR A 151 12.58 -10.12 1.34
N ALA A 152 12.29 -9.05 0.60
CA ALA A 152 12.91 -8.75 -0.69
C ALA A 152 13.56 -7.38 -0.65
#